data_AF-A0A011SKX5-F1
#
_entry.id   AF-A0A011SKX5-F1
#
_cell.length_a   1.000
_cell.length_b   1.000
_cell.length_c   1.000
_cell.angle_alpha   90.00
_cell.angle_beta   90.00
_cell.angle_gamma   90.00
#
_symmetry.space_group_name_H-M   'P 1'
#
loop_
_entity.id
_entity.type
_entity.pdbx_description
1 polymer ?
#
loop_
_entity_poly.entity_id
_entity_poly.type
_entity_poly.pdbx_seq_one_letter_code
_entity_poly.pdbx_strand_id
1 'polypeptide(L)'
;MAQLGDGLVALPRDARTQEQLEWVAEQVHEAEGSATLWVAAATSARQERDLIGELVQARTAEYAALIARAVELETANDVPVREVRSLRRELREVERRDFFPPVEREQARRAAQRLAVRAGLVQERVR
;
A
#
# COMPACT_ATOMS: atom_id res chain seq x y z
N MET A 1 27.00 15.87 -19.01
CA MET A 1 25.91 14.89 -18.73
C MET A 1 26.04 14.51 -17.26
N ALA A 2 24.96 14.58 -16.48
CA ALA A 2 24.95 14.13 -15.09
C ALA A 2 24.16 12.82 -15.02
N GLN A 3 24.77 11.76 -14.48
CA GLN A 3 24.11 10.47 -14.26
C GLN A 3 23.54 10.47 -12.84
N LEU A 4 22.24 10.22 -12.73
CA LEU A 4 21.50 10.24 -11.46
C LEU A 4 21.57 8.90 -10.75
N GLY A 5 22.80 8.39 -10.59
CA GLY A 5 23.10 7.17 -9.84
C GLY A 5 22.39 5.89 -10.31
N ASP A 6 22.85 4.76 -9.75
CA ASP A 6 22.09 3.52 -9.74
C ASP A 6 21.20 3.55 -8.48
N GLY A 7 19.88 3.59 -8.66
CA GLY A 7 18.92 3.64 -7.54
C GLY A 7 17.84 4.74 -7.60
N LEU A 8 17.55 5.28 -8.79
CA LEU A 8 16.42 6.19 -8.97
C LEU A 8 15.09 5.50 -8.61
N VAL A 9 14.42 6.00 -7.58
CA VAL A 9 13.06 5.58 -7.21
C VAL A 9 12.11 6.75 -7.41
N ALA A 10 11.07 6.53 -8.21
CA ALA A 10 9.98 7.48 -8.37
C ALA A 10 8.77 7.02 -7.56
N LEU A 11 8.18 7.94 -6.80
CA LEU A 11 6.89 7.73 -6.13
C LEU A 11 5.86 8.69 -6.74
N PRO A 12 4.58 8.30 -6.83
CA PRO A 12 3.53 9.21 -7.25
C PRO A 12 3.53 10.48 -6.40
N ARG A 13 3.25 11.62 -7.04
CA ARG A 13 3.18 12.92 -6.36
C ARG A 13 1.90 13.04 -5.55
N ASP A 14 1.86 12.34 -4.42
CA ASP A 14 0.87 12.48 -3.36
C ASP A 14 1.37 13.45 -2.29
N ALA A 15 0.47 14.17 -1.61
CA ALA A 15 0.83 15.14 -0.58
C ALA A 15 1.67 14.53 0.53
N ARG A 16 1.32 13.31 0.98
CA ARG A 16 2.08 12.61 2.02
C ARG A 16 3.47 12.22 1.54
N THR A 17 3.57 11.74 0.30
CA THR A 17 4.86 11.36 -0.29
C THR A 17 5.76 12.57 -0.44
N GLN A 18 5.23 13.70 -0.90
CA GLN A 18 5.99 14.93 -1.03
C GLN A 18 6.52 15.40 0.33
N GLU A 19 5.65 15.51 1.34
CA GLU A 19 6.03 15.90 2.70
C GLU A 19 7.12 14.97 3.28
N GLN A 20 6.97 13.66 3.12
CA GLN A 20 7.97 12.69 3.61
C GLN A 20 9.33 12.86 2.93
N LEU A 21 9.36 13.13 1.63
CA LEU A 21 10.60 13.37 0.90
C LEU A 21 11.26 14.70 1.28
N GLU A 22 10.46 15.74 1.50
CA GLU A 22 10.92 17.04 2.02
C GLU A 22 11.57 16.86 3.40
N TRP A 23 10.93 16.13 4.31
CA TRP A 23 11.49 15.83 5.63
C TRP A 23 12.82 15.06 5.52
N VAL A 24 12.89 14.03 4.66
CA VAL A 24 14.14 13.28 4.47
C VAL A 24 15.24 14.19 3.91
N ALA A 25 14.93 15.09 2.98
CA ALA A 25 15.90 16.04 2.46
C ALA A 25 16.42 16.98 3.56
N GLU A 26 15.53 17.48 4.43
CA GLU A 26 15.91 18.28 5.60
C GLU A 26 16.85 17.50 6.53
N GLN A 27 16.52 16.25 6.88
CA GLN A 27 17.38 15.40 7.72
C GLN A 27 18.76 15.16 7.10
N VAL A 28 18.85 15.03 5.77
CA VAL A 28 20.13 14.89 5.07
C VAL A 28 20.95 16.18 5.19
N HIS A 29 20.31 17.33 5.03
CA HIS A 29 20.99 18.62 5.17
C HIS A 29 21.46 18.88 6.61
N GLU A 30 20.66 18.51 7.62
CA GLU A 30 21.05 18.58 9.03
C GLU A 30 22.26 17.69 9.36
N ALA A 31 22.40 16.56 8.67
CA ALA A 31 23.55 15.67 8.76
C ALA A 31 24.76 16.12 7.90
N GLU A 32 24.79 17.38 7.47
CA GLU A 32 25.83 17.96 6.58
C GLU A 32 25.93 17.25 5.21
N GLY A 33 24.89 16.53 4.81
CA GLY A 33 24.75 15.90 3.51
C GLY A 33 24.12 16.81 2.45
N SER A 34 23.97 16.26 1.24
CA SER A 34 23.29 16.94 0.12
C SER A 34 22.14 16.10 -0.39
N ALA A 35 20.97 16.72 -0.48
CA ALA A 35 19.77 16.16 -1.09
C ALA A 35 19.24 17.12 -2.17
N THR A 36 18.57 16.58 -3.18
CA THR A 36 17.85 17.37 -4.18
C THR A 36 16.57 16.64 -4.55
N LEU A 37 15.44 17.34 -4.47
CA LEU A 37 14.12 16.79 -4.81
C LEU A 37 13.68 17.29 -6.17
N TRP A 38 13.19 16.38 -7.01
CA TRP A 38 12.72 16.69 -8.35
C TRP A 38 11.26 16.28 -8.53
N VAL A 39 10.50 17.13 -9.22
CA VAL A 39 9.16 16.79 -9.70
C VAL A 39 9.26 16.49 -11.19
N ALA A 40 8.86 15.28 -11.58
CA ALA A 40 8.81 14.84 -12.97
C ALA A 40 7.37 14.57 -13.40
N ALA A 41 7.12 14.73 -14.70
CA ALA A 41 5.88 14.32 -15.34
C ALA A 41 6.21 13.46 -16.56
N ALA A 42 5.37 12.48 -16.85
CA ALA A 42 5.53 11.68 -18.05
C ALA A 42 5.40 12.57 -19.30
N THR A 43 6.20 12.30 -20.33
CA THR A 43 6.13 13.04 -21.59
C THR A 43 4.88 12.73 -22.41
N SER A 44 4.12 11.69 -22.05
CA SER A 44 2.84 11.36 -22.65
C SER A 44 1.88 10.71 -21.66
N ALA A 45 0.58 10.92 -21.86
CA ALA A 45 -0.47 10.29 -21.08
C ALA A 45 -0.48 8.75 -21.23
N ARG A 46 0.08 8.20 -22.33
CA ARG A 46 0.22 6.75 -22.50
C ARG A 46 1.26 6.19 -21.53
N GLN A 47 2.45 6.77 -21.51
CA GLN A 47 3.51 6.36 -20.58
C GLN A 47 3.07 6.48 -19.12
N GLU A 48 2.32 7.53 -18.80
CA GLU A 48 1.74 7.70 -17.47
C GLU A 48 0.76 6.56 -17.13
N ARG A 49 -0.16 6.22 -18.03
CA ARG A 49 -1.09 5.10 -17.82
C ARG A 49 -0.38 3.75 -17.71
N ASP A 50 0.64 3.52 -18.53
CA ASP A 50 1.41 2.28 -18.50
C ASP A 50 2.13 2.13 -17.15
N LEU A 51 2.78 3.20 -16.66
CA LEU A 51 3.41 3.24 -15.33
C LEU A 51 2.40 3.06 -14.19
N ILE A 52 1.25 3.72 -14.25
CA ILE A 52 0.16 3.51 -13.29
C ILE A 52 -0.29 2.05 -13.30
N GLY A 53 -0.42 1.45 -14.49
CA GLY A 53 -0.77 0.04 -14.65
C GLY A 53 0.20 -0.90 -13.93
N GLU A 54 1.50 -0.67 -14.07
CA GLU A 54 2.53 -1.45 -13.35
C GLU A 54 2.43 -1.31 -11.82
N LEU A 55 2.22 -0.08 -11.33
CA LEU A 55 2.04 0.19 -9.90
C LEU A 55 0.78 -0.48 -9.34
N VAL A 56 -0.32 -0.45 -10.11
CA VAL A 56 -1.58 -1.13 -9.78
C VAL A 56 -1.35 -2.65 -9.70
N GLN A 57 -0.72 -3.25 -10.72
CA GLN A 57 -0.47 -4.70 -10.76
C GLN A 57 0.35 -5.19 -9.56
N ALA A 58 1.37 -4.44 -9.15
CA ALA A 58 2.16 -4.76 -7.95
C ALA A 58 1.28 -4.80 -6.69
N ARG A 59 0.37 -3.84 -6.52
CA ARG A 59 -0.55 -3.81 -5.36
C ARG A 59 -1.65 -4.86 -5.46
N THR A 60 -2.16 -5.15 -6.66
CA THR A 60 -3.12 -6.23 -6.91
C THR A 60 -2.59 -7.57 -6.43
N ALA A 61 -1.32 -7.90 -6.69
CA ALA A 61 -0.70 -9.13 -6.21
C ALA A 61 -0.66 -9.22 -4.67
N GLU A 62 -0.32 -8.12 -3.98
CA GLU A 62 -0.35 -8.06 -2.51
C GLU A 62 -1.77 -8.25 -1.94
N TYR A 63 -2.78 -7.60 -2.54
CA TYR A 63 -4.17 -7.80 -2.13
C TYR A 63 -4.65 -9.23 -2.39
N ALA A 64 -4.28 -9.84 -3.52
CA ALA A 64 -4.63 -11.22 -3.84
C ALA A 64 -4.07 -12.19 -2.79
N ALA A 65 -2.84 -11.99 -2.31
CA ALA A 65 -2.25 -12.78 -1.24
C ALA A 65 -3.02 -12.63 0.09
N LEU A 66 -3.45 -11.41 0.44
CA LEU A 66 -4.28 -11.17 1.62
C LEU A 66 -5.65 -11.83 1.51
N ILE A 67 -6.27 -11.80 0.33
CA ILE A 67 -7.56 -12.45 0.07
C ILE A 67 -7.41 -13.97 0.19
N ALA A 68 -6.38 -14.56 -0.41
CA ALA A 68 -6.12 -16.00 -0.31
C ALA A 68 -5.96 -16.45 1.15
N ARG A 69 -5.13 -15.74 1.92
CA ARG A 69 -4.98 -16.01 3.36
C ARG A 69 -6.30 -15.86 4.13
N ALA A 70 -7.12 -14.87 3.76
CA ALA A 70 -8.43 -14.69 4.38
C ALA A 70 -9.36 -15.87 4.09
N VAL A 71 -9.37 -16.37 2.84
CA VAL A 71 -10.14 -17.56 2.45
C VAL A 71 -9.69 -18.79 3.23
N GLU A 72 -8.40 -19.01 3.40
CA GLU A 72 -7.87 -20.11 4.23
C GLU A 72 -8.40 -20.03 5.67
N LEU A 73 -8.35 -18.85 6.28
CA LEU A 73 -8.89 -18.63 7.63
C LEU A 73 -10.41 -18.80 7.71
N GLU A 74 -11.17 -18.48 6.65
CA GLU A 74 -12.62 -18.67 6.61
C GLU A 74 -13.02 -20.16 6.65
N THR A 75 -12.17 -21.05 6.12
CA THR A 75 -12.41 -22.51 6.14
C THR A 75 -12.09 -23.17 7.48
N ALA A 76 -11.36 -22.50 8.36
CA ALA A 76 -11.03 -23.03 9.68
C ALA A 76 -12.27 -23.11 10.59
N ASN A 77 -12.33 -24.14 11.44
CA ASN A 77 -13.43 -24.29 12.41
C ASN A 77 -13.46 -23.12 13.40
N ASP A 78 -12.28 -22.74 13.90
CA ASP A 78 -12.08 -21.57 14.74
C ASP A 78 -11.16 -20.57 14.03
N VAL A 79 -11.43 -19.29 14.19
CA VAL A 79 -10.68 -18.20 13.53
C VAL A 79 -9.80 -17.52 14.58
N PRO A 80 -8.47 -17.76 14.58
CA PRO A 80 -7.62 -17.22 15.63
C PRO A 80 -7.56 -15.69 15.58
N VAL A 81 -7.92 -15.05 16.69
CA VAL A 81 -7.89 -13.58 16.85
C VAL A 81 -6.55 -12.96 16.44
N ARG A 82 -5.44 -13.64 16.75
CA ARG A 82 -4.08 -13.20 16.38
C ARG A 82 -3.90 -13.10 14.86
N GLU A 83 -4.35 -14.10 14.12
CA GLU A 83 -4.24 -14.14 12.66
C GLU A 83 -5.08 -13.03 12.02
N VAL A 84 -6.29 -12.80 12.52
CA VAL A 84 -7.14 -11.70 12.04
C VAL A 84 -6.50 -10.33 12.31
N ARG A 85 -5.87 -10.14 13.48
CA ARG A 85 -5.14 -8.90 13.78
C ARG A 85 -3.93 -8.70 12.86
N SER A 86 -3.18 -9.76 12.56
CA SER A 86 -2.06 -9.71 11.61
C SER A 86 -2.54 -9.34 10.21
N LEU A 87 -3.56 -10.02 9.70
CA LEU A 87 -4.16 -9.76 8.40
C LEU A 87 -4.62 -8.29 8.28
N ARG A 88 -5.30 -7.76 9.30
CA ARG A 88 -5.75 -6.37 9.33
C ARG A 88 -4.60 -5.37 9.40
N ARG A 89 -3.49 -5.71 10.07
CA ARG A 89 -2.28 -4.89 10.07
C ARG A 89 -1.67 -4.85 8.67
N GLU A 90 -1.45 -6.02 8.06
CA GLU A 90 -0.88 -6.13 6.72
C GLU A 90 -1.74 -5.42 5.67
N LEU A 91 -3.07 -5.56 5.74
CA LEU A 91 -4.00 -4.81 4.90
C LEU A 91 -3.75 -3.30 4.99
N ARG A 92 -3.65 -2.74 6.21
CA ARG A 92 -3.36 -1.31 6.41
C ARG A 92 -1.99 -0.91 5.87
N GLU A 93 -0.99 -1.79 5.93
CA GLU A 93 0.33 -1.51 5.35
C GLU A 93 0.27 -1.47 3.81
N VAL A 94 -0.49 -2.35 3.17
CA VAL A 94 -0.73 -2.29 1.71
C VAL A 94 -1.49 -1.02 1.33
N GLU A 95 -2.55 -0.68 2.08
CA GLU A 95 -3.36 0.54 1.87
C GLU A 95 -2.63 1.87 2.09
N ARG A 96 -1.44 1.86 2.70
CA ARG A 96 -0.61 3.06 2.80
C ARG A 96 0.26 3.27 1.57
N ARG A 97 0.43 2.23 0.74
CA ARG A 97 1.35 2.18 -0.39
C ARG A 97 0.59 2.02 -1.72
N ASP A 98 -0.73 1.90 -1.70
CA ASP A 98 -1.59 1.77 -2.88
C ASP A 98 -2.03 3.14 -3.42
N PHE A 99 -1.09 3.86 -4.02
CA PHE A 99 -1.34 5.18 -4.64
C PHE A 99 -2.47 5.15 -5.69
N PHE A 100 -2.67 4.01 -6.33
CA PHE A 100 -3.73 3.75 -7.30
C PHE A 100 -4.51 2.52 -6.85
N PRO A 101 -5.58 2.68 -6.05
CA PRO A 101 -6.28 1.56 -5.43
C PRO A 101 -6.93 0.62 -6.45
N PRO A 102 -6.62 -0.69 -6.43
CA PRO A 102 -7.26 -1.66 -7.32
C PRO A 102 -8.58 -2.18 -6.73
N VAL A 103 -9.38 -2.89 -7.53
CA VAL A 103 -10.69 -3.42 -7.09
C VAL A 103 -10.56 -4.45 -5.95
N GLU A 104 -9.44 -5.16 -5.90
CA GLU A 104 -9.11 -6.15 -4.87
C GLU A 104 -8.99 -5.53 -3.47
N ARG A 105 -8.70 -4.22 -3.36
CA ARG A 105 -8.67 -3.53 -2.07
C ARG A 105 -9.98 -3.71 -1.30
N GLU A 106 -11.10 -3.50 -1.98
CA GLU A 106 -12.41 -3.60 -1.36
C GLU A 106 -12.77 -5.06 -1.04
N GLN A 107 -12.33 -6.00 -1.88
CA GLN A 107 -12.49 -7.44 -1.62
C GLN A 107 -11.73 -7.87 -0.36
N ALA A 108 -10.47 -7.43 -0.21
CA ALA A 108 -9.64 -7.70 0.95
C ALA A 108 -10.21 -7.09 2.23
N ARG A 109 -10.74 -5.85 2.17
CA ARG A 109 -11.47 -5.20 3.29
C ARG A 109 -12.66 -6.03 3.75
N ARG A 110 -13.51 -6.45 2.81
CA ARG A 110 -14.69 -7.26 3.11
C ARG A 110 -14.31 -8.61 3.74
N ALA A 111 -13.29 -9.28 3.21
CA ALA A 111 -12.79 -10.53 3.77
C ALA A 111 -12.25 -10.34 5.20
N ALA A 112 -11.43 -9.32 5.44
CA ALA A 112 -10.93 -9.00 6.77
C ALA A 112 -12.05 -8.64 7.76
N GLN A 113 -13.10 -7.96 7.30
CA GLN A 113 -14.26 -7.61 8.13
C GLN A 113 -15.07 -8.85 8.53
N ARG A 114 -15.34 -9.79 7.60
CA ARG A 114 -16.02 -11.05 7.92
C ARG A 114 -15.27 -11.86 8.96
N LEU A 115 -13.96 -12.00 8.79
CA LEU A 115 -13.10 -12.68 9.77
C LEU A 115 -13.09 -11.98 11.13
N ALA A 116 -13.12 -10.64 11.16
CA ALA A 116 -13.19 -9.89 12.40
C ALA A 116 -14.50 -10.12 13.17
N VAL A 117 -15.63 -10.23 12.46
CA VAL A 117 -16.92 -10.59 13.09
C VAL A 117 -16.86 -12.01 13.63
N ARG A 118 -16.39 -12.98 12.83
CA ARG A 118 -16.30 -14.39 13.22
C ARG A 118 -15.35 -14.64 14.42
N ALA A 119 -14.27 -13.87 14.51
CA ALA A 119 -13.35 -13.89 15.65
C ALA A 119 -13.82 -13.05 16.85
N GLY A 120 -15.03 -12.47 16.82
CA GLY A 120 -15.58 -11.66 17.91
C GLY A 120 -14.87 -10.31 18.14
N LEU A 121 -14.09 -9.83 17.16
CA LEU A 121 -13.35 -8.57 17.24
C LEU A 121 -14.19 -7.33 16.91
N VAL A 122 -15.35 -7.52 16.28
CA VAL A 122 -16.31 -6.46 15.96
C VAL A 122 -17.70 -6.99 16.30
N GLN A 123 -18.46 -6.23 17.08
CA GLN A 123 -19.88 -6.53 17.33
C GLN A 123 -20.67 -6.26 16.05
N GLU A 124 -21.49 -7.23 15.61
CA GLU A 124 -22.45 -7.02 14.52
C GLU A 124 -23.38 -5.87 14.93
N ARG A 125 -23.35 -4.77 14.17
CA ARG A 125 -24.30 -3.68 14.41
C ARG A 125 -25.64 -4.11 13.86
N VAL A 126 -26.41 -4.86 14.67
CA VAL A 126 -27.82 -5.16 14.43
C VAL A 126 -28.54 -3.81 14.27
N ARG A 127 -29.07 -3.57 13.08
CA ARG A 127 -30.02 -2.48 12.81
C ARG A 127 -31.42 -3.05 12.85
#